data_AF-A0AAV4BED9-F1
#
_entry.id   AF-A0AAV4BED9-F1
#
_cell.length_a   1.000
_cell.length_b   1.000
_cell.length_c   1.000
_cell.angle_alpha   90.00
_cell.angle_beta   90.00
_cell.angle_gamma   90.00
#
_symmetry.space_group_name_H-M   'P 1'
#
loop_
_entity.id
_entity.type
_entity.pdbx_description
1 polymer ?
#
loop_
_entity_poly.entity_id
_entity_poly.type
_entity_poly.pdbx_seq_one_letter_code
_entity_poly.pdbx_strand_id
1 'polypeptide(L)'
;MLFNLKINNIIKSVSKHVNASLFVDDFAIYAEGKHLQHLERTIQLCINNVQKWVSENGFRFSVSKTTCVHFHRQRIYTEPALHLDGQPIPVKGEAKFLGVVFDSKLNFSSHVKYLKKKCLKALNLLRVVGHTDWGADRATLLKLYRTLVRYKLDYGSVIYGFAKKKTHSEGPGSYTSPGPSYCPRGLQNVTY
;
A
#
# COMPACT_ATOMS: atom_id res chain seq x y z
N MET A 1 -18.68 -14.79 -8.69
CA MET A 1 -19.12 -14.82 -7.27
C MET A 1 -18.65 -16.07 -6.52
N LEU A 2 -18.73 -17.29 -7.07
CA LEU A 2 -18.34 -18.52 -6.37
C LEU A 2 -16.83 -18.63 -6.04
N PHE A 3 -15.98 -18.02 -6.86
CA PHE A 3 -14.52 -17.98 -6.66
C PHE A 3 -14.13 -17.34 -5.31
N ASN A 4 -14.71 -16.18 -4.96
CA ASN A 4 -14.38 -15.47 -3.72
C ASN A 4 -14.81 -16.26 -2.48
N LEU A 5 -15.93 -16.98 -2.53
CA LEU A 5 -16.35 -17.85 -1.42
C LEU A 5 -15.37 -19.00 -1.20
N LYS A 6 -14.87 -19.61 -2.29
CA LYS A 6 -13.87 -20.68 -2.19
C LYS A 6 -12.55 -20.14 -1.65
N ILE A 7 -12.07 -19.00 -2.14
CA ILE A 7 -10.78 -18.44 -1.74
C ILE A 7 -10.81 -17.84 -0.33
N ASN A 8 -11.96 -17.36 0.16
CA ASN A 8 -12.10 -16.89 1.55
C ASN A 8 -11.74 -17.97 2.60
N ASN A 9 -11.88 -19.25 2.27
CA ASN A 9 -11.46 -20.33 3.17
C ASN A 9 -9.93 -20.40 3.36
N ILE A 10 -9.13 -19.74 2.52
CA ILE A 10 -7.67 -19.65 2.69
C ILE A 10 -7.28 -18.99 4.00
N ILE A 11 -8.10 -18.06 4.51
CA ILE A 11 -7.85 -17.33 5.75
C ILE A 11 -7.79 -18.31 6.94
N LYS A 12 -8.47 -19.45 6.86
CA LYS A 12 -8.42 -20.50 7.89
C LYS A 12 -7.07 -21.22 7.96
N SER A 13 -6.28 -21.17 6.88
CA SER A 13 -4.92 -21.76 6.82
C SER A 13 -3.83 -20.83 7.38
N VAL A 14 -4.18 -19.57 7.65
CA VAL A 14 -3.28 -18.55 8.18
C VAL A 14 -3.10 -18.75 9.69
N SER A 15 -1.86 -18.63 10.17
CA SER A 15 -1.53 -18.76 11.60
C SER A 15 -2.12 -17.60 12.41
N LYS A 16 -2.50 -17.86 13.68
CA LYS A 16 -3.05 -16.83 14.59
C LYS A 16 -2.14 -15.62 14.82
N HIS A 17 -0.84 -15.77 14.58
CA HIS A 17 0.17 -14.72 14.76
C HIS A 17 0.41 -13.90 13.47
N VAL A 18 -0.28 -14.23 12.38
CA VAL A 18 -0.17 -13.58 11.09
C VAL A 18 -1.55 -13.09 10.70
N ASN A 19 -1.64 -11.82 10.31
CA ASN A 19 -2.85 -11.27 9.76
C ASN A 19 -2.85 -11.45 8.24
N ALA A 20 -4.04 -11.61 7.67
CA ALA A 20 -4.22 -11.74 6.24
C ALA A 20 -5.31 -10.79 5.73
N SER A 21 -5.12 -10.27 4.53
CA SER A 21 -6.09 -9.49 3.79
C SER A 21 -6.28 -10.13 2.42
N LEU A 22 -7.53 -10.37 2.05
CA LEU A 22 -7.91 -11.00 0.80
C LEU A 22 -8.92 -10.10 0.10
N PHE A 23 -8.59 -9.68 -1.12
CA PHE A 23 -9.46 -8.86 -1.94
C PHE A 23 -9.42 -9.37 -3.38
N VAL A 24 -10.49 -10.08 -3.78
CA VAL A 24 -10.60 -10.72 -5.10
C VAL A 24 -9.39 -11.63 -5.36
N ASP A 25 -8.47 -11.26 -6.24
CA ASP A 25 -7.25 -11.98 -6.60
C ASP A 25 -6.01 -11.53 -5.81
N ASP A 26 -6.10 -10.40 -5.10
CA ASP A 26 -5.01 -9.87 -4.27
C ASP A 26 -5.07 -10.52 -2.87
N PHE A 27 -4.04 -11.28 -2.52
CA PHE A 27 -3.85 -11.85 -1.18
C PHE A 27 -2.57 -11.29 -0.55
N ALA A 28 -2.69 -10.76 0.67
CA ALA A 28 -1.57 -10.24 1.44
C ALA A 28 -1.58 -10.84 2.84
N ILE A 29 -0.39 -11.21 3.32
CA ILE A 29 -0.16 -11.61 4.70
C ILE A 29 0.84 -10.65 5.33
N TYR A 30 0.64 -10.32 6.61
CA TYR A 30 1.51 -9.43 7.35
C TYR A 30 1.55 -9.83 8.82
N ALA A 31 2.69 -9.60 9.44
CA ALA A 31 2.88 -9.84 10.85
C ALA A 31 3.80 -8.76 11.42
N GLU A 32 3.67 -8.52 12.73
CA GLU A 32 4.49 -7.56 13.46
C GLU A 32 5.24 -8.26 14.60
N GLY A 33 6.43 -7.77 14.91
CA GLY A 33 7.25 -8.36 15.95
C GLY A 33 8.53 -7.59 16.22
N LYS A 34 9.14 -7.84 17.38
CA LYS A 34 10.41 -7.21 17.79
C LYS A 34 11.64 -7.95 17.26
N HIS A 35 11.51 -9.24 16.98
CA HIS A 35 12.61 -10.12 16.58
C HIS A 35 12.40 -10.63 15.15
N LEU A 36 13.28 -10.23 14.24
CA LEU A 36 13.19 -10.58 12.82
C LEU A 36 13.19 -12.09 12.58
N GLN A 37 14.06 -12.84 13.28
CA GLN A 37 14.14 -14.30 13.11
C GLN A 37 12.84 -15.03 13.48
N HIS A 38 12.16 -14.56 14.53
CA HIS A 38 10.88 -15.14 14.92
C HIS A 38 9.78 -14.78 13.91
N LEU A 39 9.79 -13.53 13.43
CA LEU A 39 8.86 -13.04 12.43
C LEU A 39 9.03 -13.79 11.10
N GLU A 40 10.25 -13.95 10.62
CA GLU A 40 10.60 -14.68 9.40
C GLU A 40 10.12 -16.13 9.48
N ARG A 41 10.42 -16.84 10.57
CA ARG A 41 9.94 -18.22 10.77
C ARG A 41 8.42 -18.30 10.77
N THR A 42 7.76 -17.36 11.46
CA THR A 42 6.29 -17.34 11.56
C THR A 42 5.64 -17.09 10.21
N ILE A 43 6.17 -16.13 9.43
CA ILE A 43 5.69 -15.84 8.08
C ILE A 43 5.99 -17.01 7.14
N GLN A 44 7.19 -17.60 7.19
CA GLN A 44 7.55 -18.74 6.33
C GLN A 44 6.66 -19.96 6.61
N LEU A 45 6.38 -20.27 7.88
CA LEU A 45 5.43 -21.33 8.24
C LEU A 45 4.03 -21.03 7.69
N CYS A 46 3.59 -19.77 7.78
CA CYS A 46 2.32 -19.35 7.21
C CYS A 46 2.30 -19.51 5.68
N ILE A 47 3.36 -19.10 4.97
CA ILE A 47 3.50 -19.28 3.52
C ILE A 47 3.40 -20.76 3.16
N ASN A 48 4.09 -21.64 3.89
CA ASN A 48 4.06 -23.08 3.64
C ASN A 48 2.65 -23.66 3.80
N ASN A 49 1.92 -23.26 4.85
CA ASN A 49 0.54 -23.70 5.09
C ASN A 49 -0.42 -23.22 4.00
N VAL A 50 -0.32 -21.95 3.63
CA VAL A 50 -1.13 -21.34 2.57
C VAL A 50 -0.81 -22.00 1.23
N GLN A 51 0.47 -22.24 0.92
CA GLN A 51 0.90 -22.93 -0.30
C GLN A 51 0.31 -24.34 -0.36
N LYS A 52 0.35 -25.10 0.74
CA LYS A 52 -0.27 -26.43 0.83
C LYS A 52 -1.77 -26.36 0.54
N TRP A 53 -2.48 -25.43 1.18
CA TRP A 53 -3.92 -25.26 0.98
C TRP A 53 -4.26 -24.90 -0.48
N VAL A 54 -3.47 -24.01 -1.08
CA VAL A 54 -3.64 -23.57 -2.48
C VAL A 54 -3.45 -24.73 -3.45
N SER A 55 -2.40 -25.55 -3.24
CA SER A 55 -2.17 -26.75 -4.05
C SER A 55 -3.30 -27.77 -3.91
N GLU A 56 -3.79 -28.03 -2.70
CA GLU A 56 -4.91 -28.96 -2.45
C GLU A 56 -6.22 -28.47 -3.08
N ASN A 57 -6.42 -27.15 -3.19
CA ASN A 57 -7.63 -26.55 -3.74
C ASN A 57 -7.57 -26.29 -5.26
N GLY A 58 -6.45 -26.64 -5.91
CA GLY A 58 -6.24 -26.48 -7.35
C GLY A 58 -5.87 -25.05 -7.80
N PHE A 59 -5.34 -24.24 -6.89
CA PHE A 59 -4.86 -22.89 -7.17
C PHE A 59 -3.33 -22.86 -7.26
N ARG A 60 -2.76 -21.78 -7.83
CA ARG A 60 -1.31 -21.59 -7.91
C ARG A 60 -0.95 -20.11 -7.74
N PHE A 61 0.01 -19.83 -6.87
CA PHE A 61 0.56 -18.47 -6.75
C PHE A 61 1.57 -18.17 -7.85
N SER A 62 1.59 -16.91 -8.29
CA SER A 62 2.58 -16.43 -9.24
C SER A 62 3.79 -15.89 -8.49
N VAL A 63 4.84 -16.71 -8.33
CA VAL A 63 6.09 -16.33 -7.65
C VAL A 63 6.66 -15.01 -8.16
N SER A 64 6.61 -14.76 -9.47
CA SER A 64 7.10 -13.54 -10.11
C SER A 64 6.33 -12.25 -9.72
N LYS A 65 5.07 -12.39 -9.29
CA LYS A 65 4.23 -11.27 -8.86
C LYS A 65 4.28 -11.07 -7.35
N THR A 66 4.61 -12.12 -6.61
CA THR A 66 4.77 -12.06 -5.15
C THR A 66 5.99 -11.22 -4.80
N THR A 67 5.81 -10.26 -3.90
CA THR A 67 6.88 -9.40 -3.41
C THR A 67 6.75 -9.25 -1.90
N CYS A 68 7.87 -9.08 -1.22
CA CYS A 68 7.89 -8.83 0.22
C CYS A 68 8.28 -7.36 0.46
N VAL A 69 7.60 -6.68 1.38
CA VAL A 69 8.02 -5.38 1.89
C VAL A 69 8.31 -5.52 3.38
N HIS A 70 9.56 -5.27 3.76
CA HIS A 70 9.97 -5.26 5.15
C HIS A 70 9.89 -3.84 5.69
N PHE A 71 8.99 -3.62 6.65
CA PHE A 71 8.85 -2.33 7.33
C PHE A 71 9.71 -2.30 8.59
N HIS A 72 10.67 -1.38 8.65
CA HIS A 72 11.57 -1.23 9.80
C HIS A 72 11.87 0.24 10.07
N ARG A 73 12.22 0.57 11.32
CA ARG A 73 12.61 1.93 11.74
C ARG A 73 14.12 2.10 11.89
N GLN A 74 14.88 1.00 11.90
CA GLN A 74 16.33 0.99 12.11
C GLN A 74 17.08 1.37 10.82
N ARG A 75 18.22 2.04 10.92
CA ARG A 75 18.99 2.44 9.74
C ARG A 75 19.77 1.28 9.12
N ILE A 76 20.16 0.31 9.95
CA ILE A 76 20.85 -0.92 9.57
C ILE A 76 19.93 -2.06 9.98
N TYR A 77 19.65 -2.96 9.05
CA TYR A 77 18.76 -4.10 9.26
C TYR A 77 19.14 -5.23 8.30
N THR A 78 18.74 -6.44 8.65
CA THR A 78 18.84 -7.61 7.77
C THR A 78 17.50 -7.80 7.06
N GLU A 79 17.55 -8.21 5.78
CA GLU A 79 16.35 -8.53 5.03
C GLU A 79 15.87 -9.95 5.36
N PRO A 80 14.54 -10.17 5.48
CA PRO A 80 14.01 -11.51 5.71
C PRO A 80 14.19 -12.38 4.47
N ALA A 81 14.61 -13.62 4.68
CA ALA A 81 14.79 -14.62 3.62
C ALA A 81 13.54 -15.50 3.50
N LEU A 82 12.56 -15.03 2.72
CA LEU A 82 11.31 -15.76 2.48
C LEU A 82 11.35 -16.52 1.15
N HIS A 83 10.73 -17.70 1.14
CA HIS A 83 10.67 -18.57 -0.02
C HIS A 83 9.22 -18.96 -0.33
N LEU A 84 8.87 -18.99 -1.61
CA LEU A 84 7.60 -19.47 -2.14
C LEU A 84 7.89 -20.47 -3.25
N ASP A 85 7.34 -21.69 -3.14
CA ASP A 85 7.60 -22.77 -4.11
C ASP A 85 9.11 -23.06 -4.31
N GLY A 86 9.89 -22.96 -3.23
CA GLY A 86 11.34 -23.13 -3.25
C GLY A 86 12.13 -21.96 -3.87
N GLN A 87 11.46 -20.93 -4.38
CA GLN A 87 12.08 -19.74 -4.96
C GLN A 87 12.11 -18.58 -3.95
N PRO A 88 13.20 -17.80 -3.87
CA PRO A 88 13.28 -16.65 -2.97
C PRO A 88 12.31 -15.54 -3.41
N ILE A 89 11.55 -15.00 -2.46
CA ILE A 89 10.66 -13.86 -2.70
C ILE A 89 11.52 -12.58 -2.67
N PRO A 90 11.51 -11.76 -3.73
CA PRO A 90 12.27 -10.53 -3.74
C PRO A 90 11.72 -9.54 -2.71
N VAL A 91 12.59 -9.06 -1.82
CA VAL A 91 12.31 -7.95 -0.92
C VAL A 91 12.42 -6.65 -1.71
N LYS A 92 11.38 -5.83 -1.68
CA LYS A 92 11.33 -4.52 -2.35
C LYS A 92 11.05 -3.43 -1.32
N GLY A 93 11.69 -2.27 -1.54
CA GLY A 93 11.42 -1.07 -0.74
C GLY A 93 10.05 -0.45 -1.01
N GLU A 94 9.40 -0.81 -2.12
CA GLU A 94 8.06 -0.35 -2.45
C GLU A 94 7.22 -1.49 -3.05
N ALA A 95 5.95 -1.59 -2.65
CA ALA A 95 4.96 -2.45 -3.29
C ALA A 95 3.61 -1.76 -3.43
N LYS A 96 2.85 -2.15 -4.45
CA LYS A 96 1.50 -1.64 -4.69
C LYS A 96 0.48 -2.68 -4.24
N PHE A 97 -0.44 -2.28 -3.38
CA PHE A 97 -1.55 -3.12 -2.92
C PHE A 97 -2.84 -2.30 -2.91
N LEU A 98 -3.90 -2.81 -3.55
CA LEU A 98 -5.21 -2.14 -3.67
C LEU A 98 -5.15 -0.68 -4.17
N GLY A 99 -4.23 -0.40 -5.11
CA GLY A 99 -4.06 0.95 -5.66
C GLY A 99 -3.23 1.91 -4.80
N VAL A 100 -2.87 1.51 -3.58
CA VAL A 100 -1.97 2.24 -2.69
C VAL A 100 -0.53 1.76 -2.88
N VAL A 101 0.43 2.68 -2.78
CA VAL A 101 1.86 2.35 -2.85
C VAL A 101 2.43 2.45 -1.45
N PHE A 102 2.89 1.33 -0.93
CA PHE A 102 3.52 1.21 0.37
C PHE A 102 5.03 1.28 0.21
N ASP A 103 5.66 2.22 0.91
CA ASP A 103 7.12 2.39 1.02
C ASP A 103 7.58 1.74 2.34
N SER A 104 8.74 1.10 2.37
CA SER A 104 9.33 0.46 3.56
C SER A 104 9.44 1.39 4.77
N LYS A 105 9.54 2.70 4.54
CA LYS A 105 9.56 3.75 5.58
C LYS A 105 8.18 4.26 5.98
N LEU A 106 7.11 3.75 5.37
CA LEU A 106 5.71 4.17 5.56
C LEU A 106 5.51 5.69 5.46
N ASN A 107 6.35 6.35 4.66
CA ASN A 107 6.31 7.81 4.52
C ASN A 107 5.29 8.29 3.47
N PHE A 108 4.71 7.35 2.70
CA PHE A 108 3.77 7.52 1.58
C PHE A 108 4.14 8.61 0.56
N SER A 109 5.38 9.08 0.54
CA SER A 109 5.84 10.17 -0.32
C SER A 109 5.80 9.76 -1.79
N SER A 110 6.19 8.52 -2.09
CA SER A 110 6.09 7.94 -3.43
C SER A 110 4.64 7.83 -3.89
N HIS A 111 3.72 7.44 -3.01
CA HIS A 111 2.29 7.42 -3.29
C HIS A 111 1.73 8.82 -3.58
N VAL A 112 2.04 9.81 -2.75
CA VAL A 112 1.58 11.20 -2.94
C VAL A 112 2.11 11.77 -4.25
N LYS A 113 3.39 11.53 -4.59
CA LYS A 113 3.96 11.93 -5.89
C LYS A 113 3.25 11.27 -7.06
N TYR A 114 2.99 9.97 -6.97
CA TYR A 114 2.26 9.21 -7.97
C TYR A 114 0.85 9.78 -8.19
N LEU A 115 0.14 10.04 -7.10
CA LEU A 115 -1.19 10.60 -7.11
C LEU A 115 -1.21 12.01 -7.72
N LYS A 116 -0.29 12.89 -7.29
CA LYS A 116 -0.11 14.23 -7.84
C LYS A 116 0.08 14.18 -9.36
N LYS A 117 0.95 13.30 -9.87
CA LYS A 117 1.19 13.14 -11.32
C LYS A 117 -0.08 12.71 -12.05
N LYS A 118 -0.86 11.78 -11.49
CA LYS A 118 -2.14 11.34 -12.07
C LYS A 118 -3.21 12.44 -12.07
N CYS A 119 -3.33 13.17 -10.96
CA CYS A 119 -4.29 14.27 -10.83
C CYS A 119 -3.93 15.43 -11.77
N LEU A 120 -2.65 15.78 -11.89
CA LEU A 120 -2.19 16.82 -12.83
C LEU A 120 -2.49 16.45 -14.29
N LYS A 121 -2.30 15.19 -14.69
CA LYS A 121 -2.70 14.73 -16.03
C LYS A 121 -4.21 14.91 -16.28
N ALA A 122 -5.04 14.56 -15.29
CA ALA A 122 -6.49 14.74 -15.39
C ALA A 122 -6.89 16.23 -15.43
N LEU A 123 -6.21 17.09 -14.66
CA LEU A 123 -6.41 18.53 -14.69
C LEU A 123 -5.98 19.15 -16.02
N ASN A 124 -4.89 18.68 -16.62
CA ASN A 124 -4.48 19.12 -17.95
C ASN A 124 -5.52 18.72 -19.01
N LEU A 125 -6.07 17.51 -18.94
CA LEU A 125 -7.17 17.10 -19.82
C LEU A 125 -8.41 17.99 -19.63
N LEU A 126 -8.80 18.25 -18.38
CA LEU A 126 -9.90 19.18 -18.05
C LEU A 126 -9.65 20.58 -18.61
N ARG A 127 -8.40 21.08 -18.51
CA ARG A 127 -8.01 22.38 -19.06
C ARG A 127 -8.14 22.40 -20.59
N VAL A 128 -7.73 21.33 -21.28
CA VAL A 128 -7.87 21.23 -22.75
C VAL A 128 -9.35 21.18 -23.15
N VAL A 129 -10.14 20.30 -22.53
CA VAL A 129 -11.58 20.14 -22.82
C VAL A 129 -12.39 21.40 -22.48
N GLY A 130 -11.93 22.19 -21.50
CA GLY A 130 -12.55 23.45 -21.13
C GLY A 130 -12.16 24.64 -22.01
N HIS A 131 -11.13 24.53 -22.87
CA HIS A 131 -10.56 25.66 -23.60
C HIS A 131 -10.73 25.57 -25.13
N THR A 132 -11.18 24.44 -25.68
CA THR A 132 -11.52 24.36 -27.10
C THR A 132 -12.82 25.14 -27.36
N ASP A 133 -12.87 25.90 -28.46
CA ASP A 133 -13.87 26.92 -28.84
C ASP A 133 -15.38 26.55 -28.74
N TRP A 134 -15.69 25.30 -28.35
CA TRP A 134 -17.01 24.75 -28.03
C TRP A 134 -16.96 24.04 -26.65
N GLY A 135 -16.49 24.74 -25.62
CA GLY A 135 -16.14 24.15 -24.32
C GLY A 135 -17.27 23.32 -23.70
N ALA A 136 -16.90 22.22 -23.02
CA ALA A 136 -17.87 21.38 -22.34
C ALA A 136 -18.64 22.16 -21.26
N ASP A 137 -19.94 21.88 -21.12
CA ASP A 137 -20.79 22.52 -20.11
C ASP A 137 -20.19 22.40 -18.69
N ARG A 138 -20.42 23.42 -17.87
CA ARG A 138 -19.91 23.50 -16.49
C ARG A 138 -20.27 22.25 -15.68
N ALA A 139 -21.47 21.69 -15.86
CA ALA A 139 -21.87 20.46 -15.17
C ALA A 139 -21.02 19.27 -15.60
N THR A 140 -20.68 19.18 -16.89
CA THR A 140 -19.80 18.15 -17.46
C THR A 140 -18.38 18.27 -16.92
N LEU A 141 -17.80 19.47 -16.90
CA LEU A 141 -16.46 19.71 -16.33
C LEU A 141 -16.41 19.38 -14.83
N LEU A 142 -17.45 19.76 -14.08
CA LEU A 142 -17.55 19.43 -12.66
C LEU A 142 -17.69 17.92 -12.43
N LYS A 143 -18.45 17.22 -13.28
CA LYS A 143 -18.57 15.76 -13.26
C LYS A 143 -17.23 15.10 -13.53
N LEU A 144 -16.51 15.53 -14.56
CA LEU A 144 -15.17 15.04 -14.90
C LEU A 144 -14.16 15.29 -13.78
N TYR A 145 -14.18 16.46 -13.14
CA TYR A 145 -13.33 16.71 -11.96
C TYR A 145 -13.63 15.72 -10.83
N ARG A 146 -14.92 15.53 -10.50
CA ARG A 146 -15.33 14.61 -9.43
C ARG A 146 -14.91 13.16 -9.75
N THR A 147 -15.12 12.72 -11.00
CA THR A 147 -14.85 11.35 -11.44
C THR A 147 -13.41 11.06 -11.82
N LEU A 148 -12.54 12.06 -12.01
CA LEU A 148 -11.13 11.85 -12.40
C LEU A 148 -10.13 12.21 -11.30
N VAL A 149 -10.48 13.18 -10.45
CA VAL A 149 -9.58 13.77 -9.44
C VAL A 149 -10.11 13.50 -8.04
N ARG A 150 -11.33 13.93 -7.72
CA ARG A 150 -11.87 13.90 -6.35
C ARG A 150 -11.92 12.48 -5.78
N TYR A 151 -12.46 11.51 -6.53
CA TYR A 151 -12.56 10.13 -6.03
C TYR A 151 -11.19 9.51 -5.67
N LYS A 152 -10.11 9.86 -6.39
CA LYS A 152 -8.76 9.37 -6.09
C LYS A 152 -8.20 10.01 -4.83
N LEU A 153 -8.48 11.30 -4.64
CA LEU A 153 -8.07 12.02 -3.45
C LEU A 153 -8.79 11.48 -2.21
N ASP A 154 -10.11 11.27 -2.32
CA ASP A 154 -10.94 10.74 -1.24
C ASP A 154 -10.51 9.31 -0.87
N TYR A 155 -10.21 8.44 -1.84
CA TYR A 155 -9.70 7.08 -1.59
C TYR A 155 -8.37 7.06 -0.82
N GLY A 156 -7.45 7.97 -1.15
CA GLY A 156 -6.16 8.09 -0.45
C GLY A 156 -6.21 8.91 0.83
N SER A 157 -7.37 9.45 1.25
CA SER A 157 -7.46 10.35 2.41
C SER A 157 -6.91 9.73 3.71
N VAL A 158 -7.15 8.43 3.90
CA VAL A 158 -6.72 7.64 5.07
C VAL A 158 -5.19 7.62 5.22
N ILE A 159 -4.45 7.66 4.12
CA ILE A 159 -2.98 7.56 4.14
C ILE A 159 -2.28 8.92 4.18
N TYR A 160 -2.97 10.02 3.87
CA TYR A 160 -2.34 11.35 3.87
C TYR A 160 -1.90 11.82 5.24
N GLY A 161 -2.58 11.40 6.32
CA GLY A 161 -2.17 11.70 7.70
C GLY A 161 -0.80 11.12 8.05
N PHE A 162 -0.40 10.04 7.38
CA PHE A 162 0.90 9.39 7.58
C PHE A 162 1.99 9.90 6.64
N ALA A 163 1.62 10.69 5.63
CA ALA A 163 2.58 11.24 4.69
C ALA A 163 3.44 12.32 5.37
N LYS A 164 4.77 12.12 5.40
CA LYS A 164 5.67 13.17 5.89
C LYS A 164 5.59 14.37 4.95
N LYS A 165 5.34 15.56 5.51
CA LYS A 165 5.56 16.81 4.79
C LYS A 165 7.03 16.85 4.37
N LYS A 166 7.31 16.80 3.07
CA LYS A 166 8.59 17.29 2.57
C LYS A 166 8.55 18.80 2.76
N THR A 167 9.36 19.31 3.68
CA THR A 167 9.75 20.72 3.65
C THR A 167 10.32 20.97 2.26
N HIS A 168 9.61 21.75 1.45
CA HIS A 168 10.19 22.37 0.28
C HIS A 168 11.31 23.27 0.82
N SER A 169 12.55 22.84 0.69
CA SER A 169 13.71 23.71 0.88
C SER A 169 13.79 24.62 -0.35
N GLU A 170 13.08 25.73 -0.29
CA GLU A 170 13.35 26.92 -1.10
C GLU A 170 13.80 28.04 -0.13
N GLY A 171 15.07 28.46 -0.24
CA GLY A 171 15.56 29.78 0.20
C GLY A 171 15.92 29.98 1.69
N PRO A 172 16.93 30.83 2.01
CA PRO A 172 17.66 30.79 3.28
C PRO A 172 17.10 31.73 4.36
N GLY A 173 17.31 31.34 5.62
CA GLY A 173 17.42 32.26 6.76
C GLY A 173 16.12 32.56 7.53
N SER A 174 15.94 31.90 8.67
CA SER A 174 15.81 32.56 10.00
C SER A 174 15.23 31.58 11.04
N TYR A 175 15.72 31.75 12.26
CA TYR A 175 15.51 30.95 13.45
C TYR A 175 14.05 30.91 13.90
N THR A 176 13.56 29.77 14.40
CA THR A 176 12.86 29.68 15.70
C THR A 176 12.67 28.21 16.16
N SER A 177 12.71 28.09 17.48
CA SER A 177 12.90 26.96 18.41
C SER A 177 12.06 25.67 18.26
N PRO A 178 12.52 24.54 18.87
CA PRO A 178 11.86 23.24 18.80
C PRO A 178 10.63 23.17 19.71
N GLY A 179 9.44 23.11 19.09
CA GLY A 179 8.19 22.74 19.78
C GLY A 179 8.01 21.21 19.82
N PRO A 180 7.42 20.67 20.90
CA PRO A 180 7.42 19.24 21.18
C PRO A 180 6.63 18.46 20.14
N SER A 181 7.26 17.39 19.64
CA SER A 181 6.66 16.37 18.79
C SER A 181 5.56 15.62 19.55
N TYR A 182 4.35 16.18 19.55
CA TYR A 182 3.12 15.46 19.85
C TYR A 182 2.55 14.91 18.54
N CYS A 183 2.60 13.59 18.37
CA CYS A 183 1.69 12.86 17.50
C CYS A 183 1.44 11.46 18.08
N PRO A 184 0.21 10.94 17.93
CA PRO A 184 -0.50 10.31 19.03
C PRO A 184 -0.06 8.87 19.24
N ARG A 185 -0.07 8.46 20.51
CA ARG A 185 -0.21 7.05 20.90
C ARG A 185 -1.52 6.52 20.31
N GLY A 186 -1.49 5.27 19.86
CA GLY A 186 -2.69 4.51 19.56
C GLY A 186 -2.85 4.23 18.08
N LEU A 187 -2.35 3.08 17.65
CA LEU A 187 -3.02 2.29 16.63
C LEU A 187 -4.40 1.92 17.20
N GLN A 188 -5.37 2.83 17.06
CA GLN A 188 -6.77 2.46 17.13
C GLN A 188 -7.15 1.95 15.75
N ASN A 189 -7.28 0.63 15.67
CA ASN A 189 -8.20 -0.13 14.84
C ASN A 189 -8.86 0.67 13.71
N VAL A 190 -8.29 0.56 12.51
CA VAL A 190 -9.06 0.72 11.28
C VAL A 190 -9.19 -0.68 10.69
N THR A 191 -10.21 -1.38 11.17
CA THR A 191 -10.70 -2.64 10.63
C THR A 191 -11.43 -2.34 9.31
N TYR A 192 -11.08 -3.08 8.26
CA TYR A 192 -12.00 -3.44 7.18
C TYR A 192 -12.12 -4.95 7.18
#